data_AF-A0A084Y2F0-F1
#
_entry.id   AF-A0A084Y2F0-F1
#
_cell.length_a   1.000
_cell.length_b   1.000
_cell.length_c   1.000
_cell.angle_alpha   90.00
_cell.angle_beta   90.00
_cell.angle_gamma   90.00
#
_symmetry.space_group_name_H-M   'P 1'
#
loop_
_entity.id
_entity.type
_entity.pdbx_description
1 polymer ?
#
loop_
_entity_poly.entity_id
_entity_poly.type
_entity_poly.pdbx_seq_one_letter_code
_entity_poly.pdbx_strand_id
1 'polypeptide(L)'
;MLISHCGIQNLLVQGVVVGARPEAVNAASLDIHLGRYLLEEIPCNSIEGIPPYRVISLSQRDPLTMRKADLEKNGPYRVISLSQRDPLTMRKVDLEKNGPYLLKPGHFILAQSEEMFNLPDNVSAEYKLKSSMARIAIDHANAGWCDAGWHGSVLTLELVNNSRHHAIVLTQGDGIGQMIFFQHEPVPAHASYATKGRYNGDKSTQGIRE
;
A
#
# COMPACT_ATOMS: atom_id res chain seq x y z
N MET A 1 -22.13 -10.73 3.42
CA MET A 1 -22.56 -10.28 4.75
C MET A 1 -21.34 -9.81 5.53
N LEU A 2 -21.40 -8.62 6.15
CA LEU A 2 -20.33 -8.13 7.01
C LEU A 2 -20.14 -9.06 8.22
N ILE A 3 -18.90 -9.38 8.55
CA ILE A 3 -18.56 -10.26 9.68
C ILE A 3 -18.33 -9.42 10.94
N SER A 4 -19.02 -9.77 12.03
CA SER A 4 -18.93 -9.07 13.32
C SER A 4 -17.73 -9.52 14.16
N HIS A 5 -17.49 -8.84 15.29
CA HIS A 5 -16.43 -9.11 16.26
C HIS A 5 -16.21 -10.61 16.54
N CYS A 6 -17.24 -11.33 17.00
CA CYS A 6 -17.12 -12.76 17.31
C CYS A 6 -16.84 -13.60 16.05
N GLY A 7 -17.37 -13.20 14.90
CA GLY A 7 -17.06 -13.85 13.63
C GLY A 7 -15.59 -13.67 13.24
N ILE A 8 -15.04 -12.47 13.41
CA ILE A 8 -13.63 -12.19 13.14
C ILE A 8 -12.75 -12.99 14.10
N GLN A 9 -13.08 -13.07 15.39
CA GLN A 9 -12.35 -13.92 16.34
C GLN A 9 -12.32 -15.39 15.89
N ASN A 10 -13.44 -15.91 15.39
CA ASN A 10 -13.48 -17.27 14.84
C ASN A 10 -12.58 -17.42 13.60
N LEU A 11 -12.54 -16.41 12.71
CA LEU A 11 -11.60 -16.42 11.57
C LEU A 11 -10.14 -16.48 12.03
N LEU A 12 -9.79 -15.76 13.10
CA LEU A 12 -8.44 -15.81 13.68
C LEU A 12 -8.10 -17.21 14.18
N VAL A 13 -9.01 -17.85 14.93
CA VAL A 13 -8.83 -19.23 15.42
C VAL A 13 -8.66 -20.23 14.27
N GLN A 14 -9.34 -20.00 13.15
CA GLN A 14 -9.24 -20.82 11.94
C GLN A 14 -7.95 -20.56 11.12
N GLY A 15 -7.11 -19.60 11.54
CA GLY A 15 -5.87 -19.27 10.83
C GLY A 15 -6.08 -18.46 9.55
N VAL A 16 -7.25 -17.84 9.37
CA VAL A 16 -7.55 -16.97 8.23
C VAL A 16 -6.66 -15.72 8.24
N VAL A 17 -6.28 -15.25 9.43
CA VAL A 17 -5.26 -14.20 9.60
C VAL A 17 -4.24 -14.68 10.63
N VAL A 18 -3.02 -14.92 10.18
CA VAL A 18 -1.90 -15.39 11.00
C VAL A 18 -1.08 -14.20 11.47
N GLY A 19 -0.70 -14.21 12.75
CA GLY A 19 0.03 -13.11 13.39
C GLY A 19 -0.86 -11.97 13.92
N ALA A 20 -2.17 -12.04 13.67
CA ALA A 20 -3.12 -11.06 14.20
C ALA A 20 -3.24 -11.14 15.73
N ARG A 21 -3.36 -9.98 16.35
CA ARG A 21 -3.55 -9.84 17.80
C ARG A 21 -5.04 -9.92 18.13
N PRO A 22 -5.51 -10.85 19.01
CA PRO A 22 -6.93 -10.96 19.33
C PRO A 22 -7.57 -9.66 19.87
N GLU A 23 -6.80 -8.85 20.60
CA GLU A 23 -7.20 -7.55 21.12
C GLU A 23 -7.34 -6.46 20.04
N ALA A 24 -6.85 -6.69 18.82
CA ALA A 24 -7.00 -5.79 17.69
C ALA A 24 -8.35 -5.95 16.97
N VAL A 25 -9.19 -6.88 17.41
CA VAL A 25 -10.54 -7.09 16.85
C VAL A 25 -11.51 -6.07 17.44
N ASN A 26 -12.05 -5.22 16.56
CA ASN A 26 -13.06 -4.21 16.88
C ASN A 26 -14.48 -4.77 16.65
N ALA A 27 -15.49 -3.91 16.58
CA ALA A 27 -16.89 -4.31 16.42
C ALA A 27 -17.17 -5.13 15.14
N ALA A 28 -16.54 -4.77 14.02
CA ALA A 28 -16.69 -5.44 12.71
C ALA A 28 -15.46 -5.25 11.81
N SER A 29 -14.30 -5.06 12.43
CA SER A 29 -13.02 -4.91 11.73
C SER A 29 -11.86 -5.44 12.58
N LEU A 30 -10.74 -5.70 11.93
CA LEU A 30 -9.47 -6.09 12.56
C LEU A 30 -8.44 -5.01 12.28
N ASP A 31 -7.87 -4.38 13.31
CA ASP A 31 -6.71 -3.51 13.10
C ASP A 31 -5.49 -4.33 12.68
N ILE A 32 -4.74 -3.82 11.71
CA ILE A 32 -3.53 -4.46 11.19
C ILE A 32 -2.30 -3.58 11.39
N HIS A 33 -1.11 -4.19 11.32
CA HIS A 33 0.13 -3.52 11.69
C HIS A 33 1.11 -3.46 10.51
N LEU A 34 1.99 -2.46 10.54
CA LEU A 34 3.02 -2.26 9.53
C LEU A 34 4.08 -3.35 9.65
N GLY A 35 4.26 -4.11 8.57
CA GLY A 35 5.25 -5.16 8.50
C GLY A 35 6.68 -4.63 8.29
N ARG A 36 7.61 -5.57 8.17
CA ARG A 36 9.06 -5.32 8.17
C ARG A 36 9.59 -4.56 6.96
N TYR A 37 9.04 -4.80 5.77
CA TYR A 37 9.61 -4.31 4.52
C TYR A 37 8.73 -3.27 3.85
N LEU A 38 9.37 -2.31 3.21
CA LEU A 38 8.71 -1.40 2.26
C LEU A 38 9.55 -1.26 0.99
N LEU A 39 8.91 -0.79 -0.08
CA LEU A 39 9.53 -0.36 -1.32
C LEU A 39 9.36 1.16 -1.41
N GLU A 40 10.47 1.87 -1.47
CA GLU A 40 10.45 3.32 -1.69
C GLU A 40 10.74 3.65 -3.15
N GLU A 41 10.00 4.60 -3.70
CA GLU A 41 10.27 5.13 -5.03
C GLU A 41 11.59 5.89 -5.05
N ILE A 42 12.41 5.65 -6.08
CA ILE A 42 13.69 6.35 -6.29
C ILE A 42 13.58 7.26 -7.52
N PRO A 43 14.00 8.53 -7.44
CA PRO A 43 14.10 9.41 -8.61
C PRO A 43 14.98 8.80 -9.69
N CYS A 44 14.50 8.80 -10.94
CA CYS A 44 15.26 8.24 -12.07
C CYS A 44 16.54 9.03 -12.39
N ASN A 45 16.61 10.31 -11.96
CA ASN A 45 17.73 11.22 -12.16
C ASN A 45 17.95 12.07 -10.89
N SER A 46 18.47 11.50 -9.81
CA SER A 46 18.98 12.33 -8.72
C SER A 46 20.30 12.98 -9.16
N ILE A 47 20.23 14.12 -9.83
CA ILE A 47 21.39 15.03 -9.92
C ILE A 47 21.50 15.68 -8.55
N GLU A 48 22.60 15.40 -7.84
CA GLU A 48 22.90 16.06 -6.57
C GLU A 48 22.78 17.58 -6.72
N GLY A 49 21.95 18.22 -5.89
CA GLY A 49 21.86 19.68 -5.78
C GLY A 49 20.76 20.37 -6.62
N ILE A 50 19.94 19.66 -7.41
CA ILE A 50 18.82 20.28 -8.14
C ILE A 50 17.48 19.94 -7.45
N PRO A 51 16.71 20.94 -6.95
CA PRO A 51 15.40 20.67 -6.37
C PRO A 51 14.42 20.14 -7.44
N PRO A 52 13.43 19.31 -7.07
CA PRO A 52 12.48 18.70 -8.01
C PRO A 52 11.45 19.70 -8.57
N TYR A 53 11.66 20.99 -8.37
CA TYR A 53 10.79 22.07 -8.82
C TYR A 53 11.63 23.24 -9.34
N ARG A 54 11.15 23.89 -10.39
CA ARG A 54 11.74 25.14 -10.91
C ARG A 54 11.26 26.31 -10.04
N VAL A 55 12.19 27.00 -9.40
CA VAL A 55 11.91 28.31 -8.77
C VAL A 55 11.79 29.33 -9.90
N ILE A 56 10.67 30.05 -9.95
CA ILE A 56 10.47 31.17 -10.88
C ILE A 56 10.53 32.48 -10.08
N SER A 57 11.24 33.47 -10.62
CA SER A 57 11.35 34.81 -10.05
C SER A 57 10.47 35.79 -10.80
N LEU A 58 9.49 36.36 -10.11
CA LEU A 58 8.56 37.35 -10.68
C LEU A 58 9.26 38.66 -11.03
N SER A 59 10.33 39.03 -10.32
CA SER A 59 11.14 40.22 -10.63
C SER A 59 12.01 40.01 -11.88
N GLN A 60 12.32 38.77 -12.23
CA GLN A 60 13.07 38.39 -13.44
C GLN A 60 12.15 38.05 -14.62
N ARG A 61 10.82 38.11 -14.44
CA ARG A 61 9.81 37.78 -15.45
C ARG A 61 10.01 36.40 -16.08
N ASP A 62 10.38 35.41 -15.26
CA ASP A 62 10.50 34.03 -15.73
C ASP A 62 9.17 33.55 -16.33
N PRO A 63 9.11 33.13 -17.61
CA PRO A 63 7.87 32.70 -18.23
C PRO A 63 7.38 31.38 -17.62
N LEU A 64 6.07 31.30 -17.35
CA LEU A 64 5.36 30.04 -17.16
C LEU A 64 5.34 29.32 -18.51
N THR A 65 6.25 28.37 -18.71
CA THR A 65 6.24 27.55 -19.94
C THR A 65 5.08 26.58 -19.88
N MET A 66 3.91 26.94 -20.42
CA MET A 66 2.84 25.99 -20.71
C MET A 66 3.11 25.38 -22.09
N ARG A 67 3.56 24.12 -22.12
CA ARG A 67 3.69 23.32 -23.36
C ARG A 67 2.48 22.41 -23.52
N LYS A 68 2.05 22.20 -24.77
CA LYS A 68 1.24 21.02 -25.13
C LYS A 68 2.09 19.79 -24.79
N ALA A 69 1.56 18.87 -23.99
CA ALA A 69 2.28 17.69 -23.56
C ALA A 69 2.45 16.69 -24.72
N ASP A 70 3.45 16.90 -25.56
CA ASP A 70 4.07 15.78 -26.26
C ASP A 70 4.77 14.91 -25.19
N LEU A 71 4.80 13.58 -25.39
CA LEU A 71 5.53 12.65 -24.52
C LEU A 71 7.03 12.98 -24.57
N GLU A 72 7.49 13.89 -23.71
CA GLU A 72 8.90 14.27 -23.57
C GLU A 72 9.70 13.05 -23.09
N LYS A 73 10.28 12.29 -24.02
CA LYS A 73 11.13 11.11 -23.71
C LYS A 73 12.39 11.46 -22.90
N ASN A 74 12.78 12.74 -22.87
CA ASN A 74 13.98 13.25 -22.21
C ASN A 74 13.68 14.25 -21.07
N GLY A 75 12.46 14.19 -20.51
CA GLY A 75 12.08 15.02 -19.37
C GLY A 75 12.76 14.57 -18.06
N PRO A 76 12.61 15.34 -16.96
CA PRO A 76 13.17 14.98 -15.66
C PRO A 76 12.51 13.74 -15.03
N TYR A 77 11.38 13.28 -15.58
CA TYR A 77 10.63 12.12 -15.12
C TYR A 77 10.78 10.93 -16.06
N ARG A 78 10.90 9.73 -15.50
CA ARG A 78 10.75 8.49 -16.26
C ARG A 78 9.28 8.33 -16.66
N VAL A 79 9.01 8.20 -17.95
CA VAL A 79 7.67 7.93 -18.46
C VAL A 79 7.38 6.44 -18.28
N ILE A 80 6.28 6.11 -17.62
CA ILE A 80 5.75 4.75 -17.47
C ILE A 80 4.39 4.63 -18.18
N SER A 81 4.12 3.46 -18.78
CA SER A 81 2.89 3.17 -19.50
C SER A 81 1.90 2.36 -18.66
N LEU A 82 0.68 2.87 -18.53
CA LEU A 82 -0.42 2.14 -17.90
C LEU A 82 -0.82 0.89 -18.70
N SER A 83 -0.77 0.94 -20.04
CA SER A 83 -1.17 -0.20 -20.88
C SER A 83 -0.15 -1.34 -20.82
N GLN A 84 1.12 -1.01 -20.63
CA GLN A 84 2.20 -2.00 -20.47
C GLN A 84 2.43 -2.39 -19.01
N ARG A 85 1.77 -1.71 -18.06
CA ARG A 85 1.98 -1.92 -16.62
C ARG A 85 3.45 -1.74 -16.20
N ASP A 86 4.12 -0.75 -16.80
CA ASP A 86 5.53 -0.47 -16.49
C ASP A 86 5.74 -0.25 -14.98
N PRO A 87 6.69 -0.94 -14.34
CA PRO A 87 6.89 -0.82 -12.91
C PRO A 87 7.56 0.50 -12.54
N LEU A 88 7.22 1.03 -11.36
CA LEU A 88 7.97 2.11 -10.72
C LEU A 88 9.39 1.65 -10.37
N THR A 89 10.34 2.59 -10.41
CA THR A 89 11.70 2.31 -9.93
C THR A 89 11.71 2.38 -8.42
N MET A 90 11.89 1.24 -7.74
CA MET A 90 11.84 1.17 -6.28
C MET A 90 13.03 0.43 -5.67
N ARG A 91 13.34 0.74 -4.42
CA ARG A 91 14.29 -0.02 -3.60
C ARG A 91 13.61 -0.55 -2.34
N LYS A 92 13.98 -1.78 -1.98
CA LYS A 92 13.53 -2.42 -0.74
C LYS A 92 14.25 -1.84 0.47
N VAL A 93 13.50 -1.53 1.51
CA VAL A 93 13.97 -1.07 2.82
C VAL A 93 13.53 -2.08 3.88
N ASP A 94 14.44 -2.39 4.81
CA ASP A 94 14.22 -3.30 5.94
C ASP A 94 14.15 -2.49 7.24
N LEU A 95 12.96 -2.31 7.80
CA LEU A 95 12.73 -1.47 8.98
C LEU A 95 13.37 -2.05 10.25
N GLU A 96 13.50 -3.37 10.35
CA GLU A 96 14.15 -4.01 11.49
C GLU A 96 15.63 -3.63 11.56
N LYS A 97 16.30 -3.57 10.39
CA LYS A 97 17.75 -3.28 10.31
C LYS A 97 18.04 -1.78 10.24
N ASN A 98 17.20 -1.02 9.55
CA ASN A 98 17.45 0.38 9.25
C ASN A 98 16.74 1.34 10.22
N GLY A 99 15.86 0.84 11.08
CA GLY A 99 15.03 1.64 11.98
C GLY A 99 13.81 2.25 11.29
N PRO A 100 13.15 3.22 11.95
CA PRO A 100 11.93 3.86 11.44
C PRO A 100 12.15 4.56 10.09
N TYR A 101 11.14 4.51 9.23
CA TYR A 101 11.13 5.17 7.93
C TYR A 101 10.49 6.56 8.01
N LEU A 102 11.16 7.57 7.44
CA LEU A 102 10.64 8.93 7.39
C LEU A 102 9.92 9.19 6.06
N LEU A 103 8.59 9.06 6.04
CA LEU A 103 7.75 9.32 4.87
C LEU A 103 7.55 10.84 4.71
N LYS A 104 8.27 11.45 3.77
CA LYS A 104 8.26 12.90 3.52
C LYS A 104 7.00 13.34 2.76
N PRO A 105 6.61 14.63 2.82
CA PRO A 105 5.57 15.20 1.99
C PRO A 105 5.63 14.76 0.52
N GLY A 106 4.52 14.24 -0.01
CA GLY A 106 4.38 13.81 -1.40
C GLY A 106 5.06 12.49 -1.76
N HIS A 107 5.74 11.81 -0.82
CA HIS A 107 6.34 10.51 -1.09
C HIS A 107 5.28 9.41 -1.18
N PHE A 108 5.47 8.50 -2.14
CA PHE A 108 4.71 7.27 -2.32
C PHE A 108 5.60 6.06 -2.00
N ILE A 109 5.06 5.10 -1.25
CA ILE A 109 5.73 3.83 -0.93
C ILE A 109 4.76 2.65 -1.10
N LEU A 110 5.32 1.47 -1.33
CA LEU A 110 4.61 0.21 -1.09
C LEU A 110 5.07 -0.36 0.24
N ALA A 111 4.16 -0.49 1.19
CA ALA A 111 4.40 -1.15 2.46
C ALA A 111 3.74 -2.54 2.47
N GLN A 112 3.92 -3.28 3.55
CA GLN A 112 3.21 -4.54 3.77
C GLN A 112 2.56 -4.59 5.16
N SER A 113 1.54 -5.41 5.32
CA SER A 113 1.07 -5.84 6.63
C SER A 113 2.10 -6.71 7.35
N GLU A 114 2.05 -6.71 8.68
CA GLU A 114 2.71 -7.71 9.53
C GLU A 114 1.95 -9.04 9.45
N GLU A 115 0.62 -8.96 9.43
CA GLU A 115 -0.29 -10.10 9.34
C GLU A 115 -0.23 -10.77 7.97
N MET A 116 -0.43 -12.09 7.97
CA MET A 116 -0.56 -12.91 6.77
C MET A 116 -1.99 -13.43 6.63
N PHE A 117 -2.52 -13.42 5.42
CA PHE A 117 -3.92 -13.74 5.13
C PHE A 117 -4.05 -15.05 4.35
N ASN A 118 -5.06 -15.83 4.76
CA ASN A 118 -5.44 -17.13 4.23
C ASN A 118 -6.96 -17.14 4.01
N LEU A 119 -7.46 -16.28 3.13
CA LEU A 119 -8.90 -16.13 2.89
C LEU A 119 -9.47 -17.38 2.22
N PRO A 120 -10.47 -18.06 2.84
CA PRO A 120 -11.16 -19.17 2.20
C PRO A 120 -12.00 -18.69 1.01
N ASP A 121 -12.46 -19.62 0.16
CA ASP A 121 -13.25 -19.31 -1.05
C ASP A 121 -14.62 -18.67 -0.78
N ASN A 122 -15.03 -18.54 0.48
CA ASN A 122 -16.29 -17.96 0.91
C ASN A 122 -16.12 -16.66 1.74
N VAL A 123 -14.90 -16.13 1.85
CA VAL A 123 -14.60 -14.89 2.56
C VAL A 123 -13.75 -14.00 1.68
N SER A 124 -14.20 -12.76 1.49
CA SER A 124 -13.40 -11.67 0.94
C SER A 124 -13.16 -10.62 2.01
N ALA A 125 -12.16 -9.78 1.83
CA ALA A 125 -11.86 -8.70 2.76
C ALA A 125 -11.55 -7.39 2.05
N GLU A 126 -11.70 -6.27 2.74
CA GLU A 126 -11.30 -4.96 2.24
C GLU A 126 -10.48 -4.25 3.31
N TYR A 127 -9.30 -3.76 2.91
CA TYR A 127 -8.54 -2.83 3.71
C TYR A 127 -9.16 -1.44 3.68
N LYS A 128 -9.27 -0.83 4.87
CA LYS A 128 -9.63 0.58 5.03
C LYS A 128 -8.62 1.28 5.92
N LEU A 129 -8.29 2.50 5.53
CA LEU A 129 -7.54 3.39 6.39
C LEU A 129 -8.40 3.82 7.61
N LYS A 130 -7.78 3.91 8.79
CA LYS A 130 -8.44 4.47 9.98
C LYS A 130 -8.50 5.99 9.89
N SER A 131 -9.57 6.59 10.40
CA SER A 131 -9.74 8.05 10.37
C SER A 131 -8.62 8.80 11.10
N SER A 132 -8.00 8.20 12.12
CA SER A 132 -6.85 8.79 12.81
C SER A 132 -5.65 8.99 11.88
N MET A 133 -5.40 8.03 10.98
CA MET A 133 -4.31 8.10 10.00
C MET A 133 -4.63 9.12 8.89
N ALA A 134 -5.88 9.13 8.41
CA ALA A 134 -6.33 10.13 7.45
C ALA A 134 -6.17 11.57 7.99
N ARG A 135 -6.40 11.76 9.31
CA ARG A 135 -6.25 13.06 9.99
C ARG A 135 -4.81 13.54 10.16
N ILE A 136 -3.82 12.66 9.95
CA ILE A 136 -2.41 13.04 9.85
C ILE A 136 -1.89 13.01 8.41
N ALA A 137 -2.81 12.97 7.43
CA ALA A 137 -2.55 13.00 6.00
C ALA A 137 -1.79 11.78 5.43
N ILE A 138 -1.82 10.63 6.11
CA ILE A 138 -1.58 9.35 5.42
C ILE A 138 -2.81 9.05 4.56
N ASP A 139 -2.59 8.59 3.34
CA ASP A 139 -3.63 8.05 2.48
C ASP A 139 -3.19 6.74 1.85
N HIS A 140 -4.16 5.97 1.33
CA HIS A 140 -3.93 4.71 0.64
C HIS A 140 -4.59 4.72 -0.74
N ALA A 141 -3.89 4.24 -1.77
CA ALA A 141 -4.50 4.09 -3.10
C ALA A 141 -5.70 3.13 -3.02
N ASN A 142 -6.78 3.38 -3.75
CA ASN A 142 -8.02 2.60 -3.62
C ASN A 142 -7.93 1.18 -4.23
N ALA A 143 -7.06 0.34 -3.68
CA ALA A 143 -6.72 -1.01 -4.13
C ALA A 143 -6.74 -2.05 -3.00
N GLY A 144 -7.40 -1.75 -1.88
CA GLY A 144 -7.44 -2.60 -0.68
C GLY A 144 -8.33 -3.86 -0.75
N TRP A 145 -8.87 -4.22 -1.91
CA TRP A 145 -9.76 -5.39 -2.03
C TRP A 145 -8.97 -6.70 -2.05
N CYS A 146 -9.36 -7.63 -1.20
CA CYS A 146 -8.75 -8.95 -1.04
C CYS A 146 -9.78 -10.01 -1.41
N ASP A 147 -9.57 -10.68 -2.54
CA ASP A 147 -10.48 -11.69 -3.07
C ASP A 147 -10.41 -13.02 -2.29
N ALA A 148 -11.53 -13.74 -2.32
CA ALA A 148 -11.61 -15.10 -1.79
C ALA A 148 -10.60 -16.06 -2.45
N GLY A 149 -9.95 -16.88 -1.64
CA GLY A 149 -8.85 -17.75 -2.08
C GLY A 149 -7.46 -17.08 -2.10
N TRP A 150 -7.36 -15.81 -1.69
CA TRP A 150 -6.07 -15.16 -1.47
C TRP A 150 -5.40 -15.75 -0.22
N HIS A 151 -4.23 -16.37 -0.41
CA HIS A 151 -3.66 -17.28 0.57
C HIS A 151 -2.16 -17.10 0.76
N GLY A 152 -1.70 -17.32 1.99
CA GLY A 152 -0.30 -17.31 2.38
C GLY A 152 0.39 -16.00 2.06
N SER A 153 -0.31 -14.87 2.15
CA SER A 153 0.19 -13.60 1.60
C SER A 153 0.07 -12.45 2.59
N VAL A 154 1.03 -11.52 2.55
CA VAL A 154 0.91 -10.22 3.23
C VAL A 154 0.19 -9.23 2.33
N LEU A 155 -0.57 -8.31 2.91
CA LEU A 155 -1.24 -7.26 2.16
C LEU A 155 -0.20 -6.21 1.75
N THR A 156 -0.11 -5.89 0.46
CA THR A 156 0.64 -4.71 0.01
C THR A 156 -0.21 -3.46 0.20
N LEU A 157 0.40 -2.40 0.72
CA LEU A 157 -0.25 -1.13 1.04
C LEU A 157 0.42 -0.01 0.24
N GLU A 158 -0.30 0.61 -0.68
CA GLU A 158 0.15 1.81 -1.38
C GLU A 158 -0.06 3.02 -0.45
N LEU A 159 0.98 3.53 0.20
CA LEU A 159 0.87 4.64 1.16
C LEU A 159 1.44 5.93 0.58
N VAL A 160 0.74 7.05 0.80
CA VAL A 160 1.20 8.39 0.43
C VAL A 160 1.05 9.37 1.60
N ASN A 161 2.02 10.26 1.74
CA ASN A 161 1.93 11.40 2.66
C ASN A 161 1.39 12.63 1.91
N ASN A 162 0.11 12.95 2.13
CA ASN A 162 -0.57 14.10 1.55
C ASN A 162 -0.30 15.42 2.31
N SER A 163 0.42 15.39 3.44
CA SER A 163 0.84 16.60 4.14
C SER A 163 1.84 17.38 3.29
N ARG A 164 1.78 18.72 3.38
CA ARG A 164 2.74 19.62 2.71
C ARG A 164 3.92 20.01 3.59
N HIS A 165 3.78 19.86 4.91
CA HIS A 165 4.68 20.49 5.89
C HIS A 165 5.20 19.53 6.96
N HIS A 166 4.71 18.29 6.99
CA HIS A 166 5.08 17.30 8.01
C HIS A 166 5.53 16.00 7.36
N ALA A 167 6.69 15.51 7.78
CA ALA A 167 7.08 14.14 7.52
C ALA A 167 6.45 13.23 8.58
N ILE A 168 6.17 11.99 8.20
CA ILE A 168 5.49 11.01 9.04
C ILE A 168 6.47 9.87 9.30
N VAL A 169 6.69 9.54 10.57
CA VAL A 169 7.53 8.42 10.95
C VAL A 169 6.70 7.14 10.89
N LEU A 170 7.22 6.12 10.22
CA LEU A 170 6.63 4.79 10.13
C LEU A 170 7.58 3.79 10.79
N THR A 171 7.08 3.07 11.79
CA THR A 171 7.83 2.07 12.54
C THR A 171 7.18 0.71 12.34
N GLN A 172 8.00 -0.34 12.20
CA GLN A 172 7.49 -1.70 12.19
C GLN A 172 6.61 -1.95 13.42
N GLY A 173 5.43 -2.52 13.21
CA GLY A 173 4.44 -2.78 14.25
C GLY A 173 3.46 -1.63 14.51
N ASP A 174 3.59 -0.48 13.85
CA ASP A 174 2.60 0.61 13.93
C ASP A 174 1.25 0.14 13.39
N GLY A 175 0.15 0.54 14.04
CA GLY A 175 -1.19 0.31 13.50
C GLY A 175 -1.37 1.04 12.16
N ILE A 176 -1.59 0.30 11.08
CA ILE A 176 -1.55 0.81 9.71
C ILE A 176 -2.89 0.67 8.97
N GLY A 177 -3.99 0.55 9.69
CA GLY A 177 -5.34 0.52 9.14
C GLY A 177 -6.15 -0.63 9.72
N GLN A 178 -7.17 -1.06 9.00
CA GLN A 178 -8.06 -2.12 9.43
C GLN A 178 -8.60 -2.94 8.25
N MET A 179 -8.89 -4.21 8.50
CA MET A 179 -9.55 -5.12 7.57
C MET A 179 -11.03 -5.26 7.91
N ILE A 180 -11.87 -5.20 6.89
CA ILE A 180 -13.30 -5.48 6.96
C ILE A 180 -13.54 -6.79 6.22
N PHE A 181 -14.19 -7.76 6.87
CA PHE A 181 -14.41 -9.08 6.28
C PHE A 181 -15.87 -9.27 5.86
N PHE A 182 -16.04 -9.96 4.74
CA PHE A 182 -17.33 -10.25 4.14
C PHE A 182 -17.48 -11.75 3.87
N GLN A 183 -18.46 -12.36 4.51
CA GLN A 183 -18.90 -13.71 4.20
C GLN A 183 -19.77 -13.71 2.95
N HIS A 184 -19.56 -14.63 2.03
CA HIS A 184 -20.42 -14.87 0.87
C HIS A 184 -20.52 -16.38 0.58
N GLU A 185 -21.30 -16.74 -0.43
CA GLU A 185 -21.31 -18.12 -0.95
C GLU A 185 -19.92 -18.48 -1.51
N PRO A 186 -19.44 -19.72 -1.34
CA PRO A 186 -18.16 -20.15 -1.89
C PRO A 186 -18.06 -19.87 -3.40
N VAL A 187 -16.97 -19.25 -3.82
CA VAL A 187 -16.69 -19.06 -5.25
C VAL A 187 -16.27 -20.38 -5.88
N PRO A 188 -16.63 -20.65 -7.15
CA PRO A 188 -16.15 -21.84 -7.84
C PRO A 188 -14.63 -21.74 -8.06
N ALA A 189 -13.94 -22.89 -8.08
CA ALA A 189 -12.47 -22.95 -8.12
C ALA A 189 -11.84 -22.14 -9.27
N HIS A 190 -12.47 -22.11 -10.45
CA HIS A 190 -11.97 -21.33 -11.59
C HIS A 190 -12.07 -19.81 -11.40
N ALA A 191 -12.91 -19.34 -10.47
CA ALA A 191 -13.09 -17.92 -10.15
C ALA A 191 -12.32 -17.49 -8.89
N SER A 192 -11.85 -18.45 -8.08
CA SER A 192 -11.02 -18.21 -6.89
C SER A 192 -9.73 -17.46 -7.24
N TYR A 193 -9.30 -16.59 -6.33
CA TYR A 193 -7.99 -15.93 -6.44
C TYR A 193 -6.85 -16.94 -6.42
N ALA A 194 -7.04 -18.13 -5.83
CA ALA A 194 -6.10 -19.24 -5.91
C ALA A 194 -5.72 -19.62 -7.35
N THR A 195 -6.66 -19.47 -8.28
CA THR A 195 -6.48 -19.83 -9.70
C THR A 195 -6.12 -18.62 -10.56
N LYS A 196 -6.71 -17.45 -10.31
CA LYS A 196 -6.57 -16.25 -11.16
C LYS A 196 -5.58 -15.22 -10.65
N GLY A 197 -5.31 -15.23 -9.35
CA GLY A 197 -4.51 -14.23 -8.67
C GLY A 197 -3.03 -14.32 -9.00
N ARG A 198 -2.34 -13.17 -8.97
CA ARG A 198 -0.91 -13.08 -9.28
C ARG A 198 -0.02 -12.94 -8.05
N TYR A 199 -0.59 -12.58 -6.91
CA TYR A 199 0.13 -12.20 -5.69
C TYR A 199 -0.12 -13.17 -4.54
N ASN A 200 -0.45 -14.42 -4.86
CA ASN A 200 -0.55 -15.49 -3.87
C ASN A 200 0.85 -15.96 -3.42
N GLY A 201 0.97 -16.30 -2.14
CA GLY A 201 2.23 -16.72 -1.52
C GLY A 201 3.21 -15.58 -1.24
N ASP A 202 2.85 -14.32 -1.48
CA ASP A 202 3.76 -13.19 -1.33
C ASP A 202 4.05 -12.91 0.14
N LYS A 203 5.29 -13.15 0.55
CA LYS A 203 5.76 -12.95 1.94
C LYS A 203 6.34 -11.55 2.19
N SER A 204 6.45 -10.74 1.15
CA SER A 204 6.78 -9.33 1.27
C SER A 204 6.08 -8.50 0.20
N THR A 205 5.95 -7.20 0.44
CA THR A 205 5.47 -6.26 -0.59
C THR A 205 6.23 -6.44 -1.91
N GLN A 206 5.51 -6.34 -3.03
CA GLN A 206 6.02 -6.51 -4.38
C GLN A 206 5.58 -5.33 -5.25
N GLY A 207 6.40 -4.99 -6.24
CA GLY A 207 5.93 -4.18 -7.36
C GLY A 207 4.98 -4.98 -8.26
N ILE A 208 4.44 -4.30 -9.28
CA ILE A 208 3.56 -4.94 -10.26
C ILE A 208 4.27 -6.09 -10.99
N ARG A 209 3.56 -7.20 -11.19
CA ARG A 209 3.99 -8.37 -11.98
C ARG A 209 3.38 -8.32 -13.39
N GLU A 210 4.18 -8.66 -14.39
CA GLU A 210 3.72 -8.89 -15.77
C GLU A 210 2.63 -9.97 -15.82
#